data_AF-A0A3D3W323-F1
#
_entry.id   AF-A0A3D3W323-F1
#
_cell.length_a   1.000
_cell.length_b   1.000
_cell.length_c   1.000
_cell.angle_alpha   90.00
_cell.angle_beta   90.00
_cell.angle_gamma   90.00
#
_symmetry.space_group_name_H-M   'P 1'
#
loop_
_entity.id
_entity.type
_entity.pdbx_description
1 polymer ?
#
loop_
_entity_poly.entity_id
_entity_poly.type
_entity_poly.pdbx_seq_one_letter_code
_entity_poly.pdbx_strand_id
1 'polypeptide(L)'
;MNQSLPIEQRFQQCAEAVQGLLNAVLQLQQVAALLQTAPVEGREWHQLLRQKLAPQLGQEAFLAVAVVGGTNTGKSVIFNHLAGSSV
;
A
#
# COMPACT_ATOMS: atom_id res chain seq x y z
N MET A 1 -4.78 33.71 -10.72
CA MET A 1 -3.86 32.66 -11.22
C MET A 1 -3.99 31.45 -10.29
N ASN A 2 -4.82 30.46 -10.63
CA ASN A 2 -4.87 29.20 -9.89
C ASN A 2 -3.79 28.28 -10.48
N GLN A 3 -2.60 28.27 -9.88
CA GLN A 3 -1.60 27.26 -10.21
C GLN A 3 -2.04 25.95 -9.57
N SER A 4 -2.61 25.05 -10.37
CA SER A 4 -2.91 23.69 -9.96
C SER A 4 -1.61 22.94 -9.67
N LEU A 5 -1.52 22.33 -8.50
CA LEU A 5 -0.37 21.52 -8.09
C LEU A 5 -0.09 20.40 -9.13
N PRO A 6 1.18 20.05 -9.38
CA PRO A 6 1.58 18.87 -10.14
C PRO A 6 0.87 17.59 -9.68
N ILE A 7 0.61 16.66 -10.59
CA ILE A 7 -0.15 15.45 -10.30
C ILE A 7 0.51 14.60 -9.20
N GLU A 8 1.84 14.59 -9.16
CA GLU A 8 2.67 13.90 -8.16
C GLU A 8 2.45 14.49 -6.77
N GLN A 9 2.40 15.83 -6.66
CA GLN A 9 2.17 16.49 -5.37
C GLN A 9 0.75 16.25 -4.86
N ARG A 10 -0.25 16.26 -5.74
CA ARG A 10 -1.63 15.92 -5.34
C ARG A 10 -1.76 14.45 -4.94
N PHE A 11 -1.06 13.55 -5.63
CA PHE A 11 -1.03 12.14 -5.30
C PHE A 11 -0.42 11.93 -3.91
N GLN A 12 0.72 12.57 -3.64
CA GLN A 12 1.39 12.53 -2.35
C GLN A 12 0.52 13.09 -1.21
N GLN A 13 -0.16 14.23 -1.44
CA GLN A 13 -1.12 14.79 -0.48
C GLN A 13 -2.28 13.83 -0.19
N CYS A 14 -2.81 13.15 -1.22
CA CYS A 14 -3.85 12.15 -1.06
C CYS A 14 -3.35 10.95 -0.24
N ALA A 15 -2.15 10.47 -0.53
CA ALA A 15 -1.50 9.37 0.20
C ALA A 15 -1.33 9.70 1.70
N GLU A 16 -0.82 10.89 2.00
CA GLU A 16 -0.66 11.38 3.38
C GLU A 16 -2.00 11.50 4.10
N ALA A 17 -3.03 12.03 3.43
CA ALA A 17 -4.37 12.16 4.00
C ALA A 17 -5.00 10.79 4.30
N VAL A 18 -4.87 9.83 3.39
CA VAL A 18 -5.38 8.45 3.55
C VAL A 18 -4.66 7.74 4.71
N GLN A 19 -3.34 7.89 4.80
CA GLN A 19 -2.57 7.29 5.89
C GLN A 19 -2.93 7.93 7.24
N GLY A 20 -3.07 9.25 7.28
CA GLY A 20 -3.53 9.98 8.46
C GLY A 20 -4.92 9.55 8.92
N LEU A 21 -5.86 9.40 7.97
CA LEU A 21 -7.21 8.93 8.26
C LEU A 21 -7.20 7.50 8.83
N LEU A 22 -6.45 6.57 8.22
CA LEU A 22 -6.34 5.21 8.72
C LEU A 22 -5.80 5.18 10.15
N ASN A 23 -4.74 5.94 10.44
CA ASN A 23 -4.16 6.02 11.77
C ASN A 23 -5.16 6.59 12.80
N ALA A 24 -5.88 7.66 12.44
CA ALA A 24 -6.87 8.28 13.30
C ALA A 24 -8.04 7.34 13.62
N VAL A 25 -8.51 6.57 12.62
CA VAL A 25 -9.57 5.56 12.81
C VAL A 25 -9.11 4.46 13.76
N LEU A 26 -7.87 3.95 13.59
CA LEU A 26 -7.33 2.91 14.47
C LEU A 26 -7.16 3.39 15.92
N GLN A 27 -6.69 4.64 16.10
CA GLN A 27 -6.60 5.25 17.43
C GLN A 27 -7.98 5.43 18.07
N LEU A 28 -8.95 5.94 17.31
CA LEU A 28 -10.31 6.12 17.80
C LEU A 28 -10.93 4.78 18.19
N GLN A 29 -10.72 3.74 17.40
CA GLN A 29 -11.21 2.40 17.69
C GLN A 29 -10.65 1.85 19.00
N GLN A 30 -9.37 2.05 19.29
CA GLN A 30 -8.76 1.61 20.55
C GLN A 30 -9.44 2.27 21.76
N VAL A 31 -9.74 3.57 21.69
CA VAL A 31 -10.44 4.29 22.77
C VAL A 31 -11.91 3.87 22.84
N ALA A 32 -12.57 3.72 21.70
CA ALA A 32 -13.99 3.34 21.61
C ALA A 32 -14.26 1.88 22.00
N ALA A 33 -13.24 1.02 22.03
CA ALA A 33 -13.34 -0.34 22.55
C ALA A 33 -13.74 -0.37 24.02
N LEU A 34 -13.33 0.62 24.82
CA LEU A 34 -13.75 0.79 26.21
C LEU A 34 -15.26 1.02 26.34
N LEU A 35 -15.86 1.59 25.30
CA LEU A 35 -17.30 1.88 25.22
C LEU A 35 -18.11 0.73 24.63
N GLN A 36 -17.48 -0.43 24.34
CA GLN A 36 -18.12 -1.61 23.75
C GLN A 36 -18.89 -1.32 22.45
N THR A 37 -18.40 -0.35 21.68
CA THR A 37 -18.97 -0.02 20.37
C THR A 37 -18.66 -1.10 19.34
N ALA A 38 -19.49 -1.19 18.30
CA ALA A 38 -19.26 -2.15 17.23
C ALA A 38 -17.93 -1.85 16.50
N PRO A 39 -17.06 -2.86 16.28
CA PRO A 39 -15.76 -2.67 15.65
C PRO A 39 -15.88 -2.20 14.20
N VAL A 40 -14.87 -1.46 13.72
CA VAL A 40 -14.86 -0.92 12.35
C VAL A 40 -14.38 -1.95 11.31
N GLU A 41 -13.73 -3.05 11.70
CA GLU A 41 -13.25 -4.11 10.80
C GLU A 41 -14.34 -4.72 9.92
N GLY A 42 -15.57 -4.79 10.44
CA GLY A 42 -16.73 -5.29 9.69
C GLY A 42 -17.38 -4.27 8.78
N ARG A 43 -16.91 -3.02 8.78
CA ARG A 43 -17.47 -1.94 7.95
C ARG A 43 -16.75 -1.90 6.60
N GLU A 44 -17.54 -1.93 5.53
CA GLU A 44 -17.03 -1.91 4.14
C GLU A 44 -16.06 -0.74 3.89
N TRP A 45 -16.40 0.47 4.34
CA TRP A 45 -15.55 1.65 4.15
C TRP A 45 -14.15 1.50 4.78
N HIS A 46 -14.07 0.84 5.94
CA HIS A 46 -12.80 0.60 6.63
C HIS A 46 -11.98 -0.46 5.90
N GLN A 47 -12.63 -1.49 5.34
CA GLN A 47 -11.97 -2.48 4.48
C GLN A 47 -11.40 -1.83 3.21
N LEU A 48 -12.15 -0.95 2.55
CA LEU A 48 -11.67 -0.19 1.39
C LEU A 48 -10.47 0.69 1.74
N LEU A 49 -10.52 1.37 2.88
CA LEU A 49 -9.43 2.21 3.37
C LEU A 49 -8.15 1.38 3.62
N ARG A 50 -8.27 0.27 4.35
CA ARG A 50 -7.14 -0.59 4.74
C ARG A 50 -6.59 -1.44 3.61
N GLN A 51 -7.45 -2.02 2.77
CA GLN A 51 -7.06 -3.05 1.80
C GLN A 51 -6.83 -2.50 0.39
N LYS A 52 -7.35 -1.31 0.07
CA LYS A 52 -7.19 -0.70 -1.26
C LYS A 52 -6.47 0.64 -1.19
N LEU A 53 -7.07 1.62 -0.52
CA LEU A 53 -6.57 2.99 -0.60
C LEU A 53 -5.17 3.14 0.02
N ALA A 54 -4.97 2.71 1.26
CA ALA A 54 -3.67 2.77 1.91
C ALA A 54 -2.56 2.03 1.12
N PRO A 55 -2.74 0.76 0.70
CA PRO A 55 -1.69 0.05 -0.05
C PRO A 55 -1.46 0.58 -1.47
N GLN A 56 -2.49 1.09 -2.16
CA GLN A 56 -2.32 1.64 -3.51
C GLN A 56 -1.69 3.03 -3.54
N LEU A 57 -1.81 3.78 -2.44
CA LEU A 57 -1.22 5.11 -2.29
C LEU A 57 0.10 5.10 -1.50
N GLY A 58 0.47 3.97 -0.92
CA GLY A 58 1.73 3.78 -0.21
C GLY A 58 2.95 3.82 -1.14
N GLN A 59 4.14 3.98 -0.55
CA GLN A 59 5.40 4.14 -1.30
C GLN A 59 5.96 2.82 -1.86
N GLU A 60 5.36 1.67 -1.55
CA GLU A 60 5.80 0.37 -2.06
C GLU A 60 5.19 0.11 -3.44
N ALA A 61 5.81 0.70 -4.46
CA ALA A 61 5.56 0.31 -5.83
C ALA A 61 6.12 -1.10 -6.06
N PHE A 62 5.25 -2.10 -6.06
CA PHE A 62 5.64 -3.47 -6.43
C PHE A 62 5.81 -3.56 -7.94
N LEU A 63 7.05 -3.73 -8.40
CA LEU A 63 7.34 -4.09 -9.79
C LEU A 63 7.16 -5.61 -9.96
N ALA A 64 6.01 -6.02 -10.49
CA ALA A 64 5.79 -7.40 -10.89
C ALA A 64 6.44 -7.65 -12.27
N VAL A 65 7.46 -8.52 -12.33
CA VAL A 65 8.18 -8.87 -13.57
C VAL A 65 8.02 -10.36 -13.87
N ALA A 66 7.66 -10.69 -15.11
CA ALA A 66 7.69 -12.07 -15.61
C ALA A 66 9.04 -12.36 -16.29
N VAL A 67 9.75 -13.39 -15.82
CA VAL A 67 10.99 -13.88 -16.45
C VAL A 67 10.67 -15.12 -17.28
N VAL A 68 10.75 -15.01 -18.62
CA VAL A 68 10.37 -16.07 -19.56
C VAL A 68 11.55 -16.59 -20.38
N GLY A 69 11.52 -17.86 -20.79
CA GLY A 69 12.54 -18.50 -21.63
C GLY A 69 12.62 -20.02 -21.44
N GLY A 70 13.32 -20.71 -22.34
CA GLY A 70 13.46 -22.18 -22.35
C GLY A 70 14.07 -22.77 -21.07
N THR A 71 13.91 -24.08 -20.84
CA THR A 71 14.53 -24.76 -19.69
C THR A 71 16.06 -24.68 -19.76
N ASN A 72 16.73 -24.62 -18.61
CA ASN A 72 18.20 -24.61 -18.50
C ASN A 72 18.93 -23.42 -19.18
N THR A 73 18.26 -22.28 -19.41
CA THR A 73 18.89 -21.06 -19.98
C THR A 73 19.45 -20.12 -18.90
N GLY A 74 19.58 -20.56 -17.65
CA GLY A 74 20.12 -19.72 -16.56
C GLY A 74 19.15 -18.71 -15.94
N LYS A 75 17.84 -18.80 -16.23
CA LYS A 75 16.81 -17.88 -15.68
C LYS A 75 16.86 -17.75 -14.15
N SER A 76 17.04 -18.87 -13.44
CA SER A 76 17.13 -18.90 -11.98
C SER A 76 18.39 -18.22 -11.44
N VAL A 77 19.50 -18.29 -12.17
CA VAL A 77 20.77 -17.64 -11.79
C VAL A 77 20.65 -16.13 -11.91
N ILE A 78 20.07 -15.64 -13.02
CA ILE A 78 19.80 -14.21 -13.23
C ILE A 78 18.82 -13.67 -12.17
N PHE A 79 17.75 -14.43 -11.89
CA PHE A 79 16.78 -14.03 -10.88
C PHE A 79 17.41 -13.94 -9.48
N ASN A 80 18.21 -14.94 -9.09
CA ASN A 80 18.91 -14.92 -7.81
C ASN A 80 19.86 -13.72 -7.72
N HIS A 81 20.59 -13.42 -8.79
CA HIS A 81 21.47 -12.25 -8.84
C HIS A 81 20.69 -10.92 -8.73
N LEU A 82 19.59 -10.77 -9.46
CA LEU A 82 18.72 -9.58 -9.38
C LEU A 82 18.05 -9.43 -8.00
N ALA A 83 17.73 -10.54 -7.35
CA ALA A 83 17.17 -10.56 -6.00
C ALA A 83 18.24 -10.36 -4.90
N GLY A 84 19.51 -10.17 -5.27
CA GLY A 84 20.62 -10.03 -4.30
C GLY A 84 20.94 -11.33 -3.55
N SER A 85 20.46 -12.47 -4.03
CA SER A 85 20.70 -13.79 -3.44
C SER A 85 21.90 -14.45 -4.12
N SER A 86 22.95 -14.77 -3.35
CA SER A 86 24.05 -15.61 -3.81
C SER A 86 23.86 -17.02 -3.27
N VAL A 87 23.28 -17.90 -4.09
CA VAL A 87 23.33 -19.36 -3.92
C VAL A 87 24.01 -19.94 -5.14
#